data_AF-A0A918L8A4-F1
#
_entry.id   AF-A0A918L8A4-F1
#
_cell.length_a   1.000
_cell.length_b   1.000
_cell.length_c   1.000
_cell.angle_alpha   90.00
_cell.angle_beta   90.00
_cell.angle_gamma   90.00
#
_symmetry.space_group_name_H-M   'P 1'
#
loop_
_entity.id
_entity.type
_entity.pdbx_description
1 polymer ?
#
loop_
_entity_poly.entity_id
_entity_poly.type
_entity_poly.pdbx_seq_one_letter_code
_entity_poly.pdbx_strand_id
1 'polypeptide(L)'
;MSNHALILHLTGRPEPLVFALSDKSAKSLMTRLPVLMGSAGVDSPELADGSTVAINFGLVATAHIEELPLNQQAYGSPKRGTGFGG
;
A
#
# COMPACT_ATOMS: atom_id res chain seq x y z
N MET A 1 -13.50 -8.95 3.80
CA MET A 1 -12.40 -8.50 2.93
C MET A 1 -11.45 -7.73 3.83
N SER A 2 -10.24 -8.23 4.02
CA SER A 2 -9.23 -7.54 4.84
C SER A 2 -8.61 -6.41 4.01
N ASN A 3 -8.85 -5.16 4.42
CA ASN A 3 -8.23 -4.01 3.74
C ASN A 3 -6.86 -3.75 4.37
N HIS A 4 -5.80 -4.36 3.87
CA HIS A 4 -4.45 -4.03 4.32
C HIS A 4 -3.96 -2.78 3.58
N ALA A 5 -3.47 -1.79 4.32
CA ALA A 5 -2.87 -0.57 3.78
C ALA A 5 -1.36 -0.61 3.98
N LEU A 6 -0.59 -0.35 2.93
CA LEU A 6 0.81 0.03 3.05
C LEU A 6 0.90 1.56 3.17
N ILE A 7 1.41 2.02 4.30
CA ILE A 7 1.66 3.43 4.58
C ILE A 7 3.14 3.72 4.39
N LEU A 8 3.47 4.65 3.49
CA LEU A 8 4.83 5.09 3.21
C LEU A 8 4.99 6.57 3.51
N HIS A 9 5.90 6.90 4.42
CA HIS A 9 6.37 8.27 4.58
C HIS A 9 7.60 8.45 3.69
N LEU A 10 7.52 9.33 2.70
CA LEU A 10 8.64 9.62 1.81
C LEU A 10 9.53 10.72 2.37
N THR A 11 10.84 10.61 2.13
CA THR A 11 11.78 11.68 2.47
C THR A 11 11.41 12.96 1.71
N GLY A 12 11.19 14.06 2.44
CA GLY A 12 10.88 15.36 1.85
C GLY A 12 9.41 15.57 1.43
N ARG A 13 8.49 14.64 1.75
CA ARG A 13 7.05 14.82 1.54
C ARG A 13 6.30 14.81 2.88
N PRO A 14 5.40 15.78 3.15
CA PRO A 14 4.66 15.82 4.41
C PRO A 14 3.55 14.78 4.51
N GLU A 15 2.91 14.45 3.39
CA GLU A 15 1.80 13.49 3.35
C GLU A 15 2.28 12.07 3.02
N PRO A 16 1.82 11.05 3.77
CA PRO A 16 2.14 9.67 3.45
C PRO A 16 1.42 9.22 2.16
N LEU A 17 2.05 8.30 1.45
CA LEU A 17 1.39 7.52 0.42
C LEU A 17 0.71 6.30 1.04
N VAL A 18 -0.55 6.07 0.66
CA VAL A 18 -1.38 4.99 1.18
C VAL A 18 -1.77 4.09 0.02
N PHE A 19 -1.38 2.82 0.07
CA PHE A 19 -1.70 1.81 -0.95
C PHE A 19 -2.55 0.70 -0.34
N ALA A 20 -3.72 0.43 -0.92
CA ALA A 20 -4.52 -0.73 -0.56
C ALA A 20 -3.90 -1.98 -1.19
N LEU A 21 -3.37 -2.89 -0.38
CA LEU A 21 -2.71 -4.11 -0.84
C LEU A 21 -3.71 -5.25 -1.07
N SER A 22 -3.41 -6.13 -2.03
CA SER A 22 -4.04 -7.45 -2.06
C SER A 22 -3.62 -8.27 -0.83
N ASP A 23 -4.46 -9.22 -0.39
CA ASP A 23 -4.15 -10.07 0.77
C ASP A 23 -2.84 -10.86 0.61
N LYS A 24 -2.55 -11.27 -0.63
CA LYS A 24 -1.31 -11.98 -0.98
C LYS A 24 -0.11 -11.06 -0.82
N SER A 25 -0.18 -9.84 -1.36
CA SER A 25 0.87 -8.84 -1.26
C SER A 25 1.09 -8.43 0.18
N ALA A 26 0.03 -8.19 0.97
CA ALA A 26 0.13 -7.82 2.38
C ALA A 26 0.93 -8.86 3.18
N LYS A 27 0.57 -10.14 3.07
CA LYS A 27 1.27 -11.23 3.76
C LYS A 27 2.73 -11.36 3.34
N SER A 28 3.02 -11.25 2.04
CA SER A 28 4.38 -11.34 1.51
C SER A 28 5.22 -10.12 1.88
N LEU A 29 4.63 -8.93 1.91
CA LEU A 29 5.34 -7.69 2.15
C LEU A 29 5.66 -7.50 3.64
N MET A 30 4.77 -7.93 4.55
CA MET A 30 5.01 -7.90 6.00
C MET A 30 6.34 -8.55 6.39
N THR A 31 6.72 -9.66 5.75
CA THR A 31 7.97 -10.37 6.06
C THR A 31 9.20 -9.76 5.38
N ARG A 32 9.02 -9.07 4.25
CA ARG A 32 10.11 -8.51 3.44
C ARG A 32 10.40 -7.04 3.74
N LEU A 33 9.47 -6.32 4.39
CA LEU A 33 9.58 -4.89 4.65
C LEU A 33 10.90 -4.49 5.35
N PRO A 34 11.38 -5.19 6.40
CA PRO A 34 12.65 -4.82 7.04
C PRO A 34 13.84 -4.92 6.09
N VAL A 35 13.87 -5.93 5.23
CA VAL A 35 14.94 -6.13 4.23
C VAL A 35 14.87 -5.05 3.16
N LEU A 36 13.68 -4.75 2.63
CA LEU A 36 13.47 -3.71 1.62
C LEU A 36 13.89 -2.33 2.13
N MET A 37 13.49 -1.97 3.35
CA MET A 37 13.89 -0.73 4.02
C MET A 37 15.40 -0.67 4.27
N GLY A 38 16.02 -1.77 4.74
CA GLY A 38 17.45 -1.80 5.06
C GLY A 38 18.38 -1.85 3.84
N SER A 39 17.91 -2.37 2.71
CA SER A 39 18.69 -2.51 1.47
C SER A 39 18.40 -1.44 0.42
N ALA A 40 17.45 -0.53 0.67
CA ALA A 40 16.91 0.39 -0.33
C ALA A 40 16.41 -0.34 -1.60
N GLY A 41 15.80 -1.51 -1.41
CA GLY A 41 15.32 -2.35 -2.50
C GLY A 41 14.12 -1.77 -3.25
N VAL A 42 13.82 -2.36 -4.41
CA VAL A 42 12.61 -2.06 -5.18
C VAL A 42 11.68 -3.28 -5.10
N ASP A 43 10.40 -3.04 -4.87
CA ASP A 43 9.36 -4.09 -4.92
C ASP A 43 8.15 -3.63 -5.75
N SER A 44 7.36 -4.58 -6.23
CA SER A 44 6.16 -4.29 -7.02
C SER A 44 4.93 -5.04 -6.49
N PRO A 45 4.39 -4.67 -5.32
CA PRO A 45 3.22 -5.33 -4.77
C PRO A 45 1.97 -5.13 -5.64
N GLU A 46 1.14 -6.17 -5.67
CA GLU A 46 -0.22 -6.12 -6.21
C GLU A 46 -1.16 -5.42 -5.22
N LEU A 47 -1.96 -4.50 -5.73
CA LEU A 47 -2.94 -3.72 -4.99
C LEU A 47 -4.31 -4.42 -4.96
N ALA A 48 -5.21 -3.93 -4.11
CA ALA A 48 -6.53 -4.53 -3.91
C ALA A 48 -7.44 -4.48 -5.16
N ASP A 49 -7.18 -3.55 -6.09
CA ASP A 49 -7.86 -3.46 -7.39
C ASP A 49 -7.21 -4.33 -8.49
N GLY A 50 -6.19 -5.12 -8.14
CA GLY A 50 -5.45 -5.98 -9.06
C GLY A 50 -4.37 -5.27 -9.88
N SER A 51 -4.20 -3.95 -9.71
CA SER A 51 -3.07 -3.23 -10.30
C SER A 51 -1.77 -3.52 -9.54
N THR A 52 -0.62 -3.12 -10.10
CA THR A 52 0.68 -3.21 -9.41
C THR A 52 1.29 -1.82 -9.31
N VAL A 53 2.04 -1.58 -8.23
CA VAL A 53 2.79 -0.33 -8.05
C VAL A 53 4.25 -0.65 -7.79
N ALA A 54 5.17 0.01 -8.51
CA ALA A 54 6.60 -0.10 -8.24
C ALA A 54 7.01 0.89 -7.16
N ILE A 55 7.69 0.40 -6.13
CA ILE A 55 8.07 1.18 -4.95
C ILE A 55 9.58 1.07 -4.74
N ASN A 56 10.27 2.20 -4.77
CA ASN A 56 11.68 2.30 -4.40
C ASN A 56 11.79 2.65 -2.90
N PHE A 57 12.19 1.68 -2.08
CA PHE A 57 12.31 1.85 -0.63
C PHE A 57 13.49 2.73 -0.21
N GLY A 58 14.43 3.05 -1.12
CA GLY A 58 15.48 4.03 -0.87
C GLY A 58 14.99 5.48 -0.71
N LEU A 59 13.74 5.76 -1.10
CA LEU A 59 13.10 7.07 -0.94
C LEU A 59 12.12 7.11 0.25
N VAL A 60 11.97 6.00 0.95
CA VAL A 60 11.01 5.84 2.05
C VAL A 60 11.72 6.04 3.38
N ALA A 61 11.24 7.01 4.17
CA ALA A 61 11.75 7.27 5.50
C ALA A 61 11.19 6.25 6.52
N THR A 62 9.90 5.96 6.46
CA THR A 62 9.25 4.91 7.28
C THR A 62 8.17 4.20 6.48
N ALA A 63 7.97 2.91 6.77
CA ALA A 63 6.93 2.09 6.18
C ALA A 63 6.26 1.21 7.24
N HIS A 64 4.95 1.05 7.15
CA HIS A 64 4.20 0.11 7.97
C HIS A 64 2.95 -0.40 7.24
N ILE A 65 2.41 -1.52 7.72
CA ILE A 65 1.17 -2.10 7.22
C ILE A 65 0.15 -2.07 8.34
N GLU A 66 -1.03 -1.51 8.06
CA GLU A 66 -2.15 -1.43 8.99
C GLU A 66 -3.47 -1.78 8.30
N GLU A 67 -4.57 -1.80 9.06
CA GLU A 67 -5.90 -1.98 8.50
C GLU A 67 -6.43 -0.63 7.97
N LEU A 68 -6.88 -0.60 6.72
CA LEU A 68 -7.37 0.62 6.06
C LEU A 68 -8.74 1.02 6.62
N PRO A 69 -8.89 2.23 7.20
CA PRO A 69 -10.18 2.78 7.56
C PRO A 69 -11.11 2.92 6.34
N LEU A 70 -12.40 2.68 6.53
CA LEU A 70 -13.43 2.67 5.47
C LEU A 70 -13.54 3.98 4.65
N ASN A 71 -13.03 5.07 5.20
CA ASN A 71 -13.14 6.45 4.73
C ASN A 71 -11.78 7.05 4.34
N GLN A 72 -10.70 6.27 4.34
CA GLN A 72 -9.39 6.74 3.89
C GLN A 72 -9.21 6.47 2.39
N GLN A 73 -8.78 7.50 1.67
CA GLN A 73 -8.45 7.36 0.25
C GLN A 73 -7.08 6.68 0.11
N ALA A 74 -7.05 5.56 -0.60
CA ALA A 74 -5.83 4.81 -0.87
C ALA A 74 -5.74 4.49 -2.37
N TYR A 75 -4.52 4.49 -2.88
CA TYR A 75 -4.24 4.02 -4.22
C TYR A 75 -4.52 2.52 -4.31
N GLY A 76 -5.14 2.10 -5.41
CA GLY A 76 -5.51 0.70 -5.62
C GLY A 76 -6.68 0.21 -4.76
N SER A 77 -7.43 1.12 -4.12
CA SER A 77 -8.71 0.76 -3.49
C SER A 77 -9.68 0.24 -4.56
N PRO A 78 -10.42 -0.85 -4.29
CA PRO A 78 -11.44 -1.33 -5.22
C PRO A 78 -12.44 -0.22 -5.50
N LYS A 79 -12.80 0.00 -6.77
CA LYS A 79 -13.87 0.93 -7.13
C LYS A 79 -15.14 0.44 -6.44
N ARG A 80 -15.64 1.18 -5.43
CA ARG A 80 -17.01 1.00 -4.95
C ARG A 80 -17.90 1.23 -6.18
N GLY A 81 -18.64 0.19 -6.61
CA GLY A 81 -19.66 0.37 -7.62
C GLY A 81 -20.56 1.52 -7.21
N THR A 82 -20.77 2.48 -8.11
CA THR A 82 -21.74 3.56 -7.94
C THR A 82 -23.13 2.94 -7.84
N GLY A 83 -23.53 2.58 -6.62
CA GLY A 83 -24.88 2.14 -6.31
C GLY A 83 -25.80 3.35 -6.27
N PHE A 84 -26.34 3.72 -7.43
CA PHE A 84 -27.65 4.37 -7.60
C PHE A 84 -28.15 4.01 -9.01
N GLY A 85 -28.61 2.76 -9.18
CA GLY A 85 -29.51 2.36 -10.25
C GLY A 85 -30.84 2.02 -9.60
N GLY A 86 -31.90 2.73 -9.96
CA GLY A 86 -33.24 2.64 -9.37
C GLY A 86 -34.03 1.40 -9.75
#